data_AF-A0A7W0U8L2-F1
#
_entry.id   AF-A0A7W0U8L2-F1
#
_cell.length_a   1.000
_cell.length_b   1.000
_cell.length_c   1.000
_cell.angle_alpha   90.00
_cell.angle_beta   90.00
_cell.angle_gamma   90.00
#
_symmetry.space_group_name_H-M   'P 1'
#
loop_
_entity.id
_entity.type
_entity.pdbx_description
1 polymer ?
#
loop_
_entity_poly.entity_id
_entity_poly.type
_entity_poly.pdbx_seq_one_letter_code
_entity_poly.pdbx_strand_id
1 'polypeptide(L)'
;AARVLEAGEHDALADAVGTPVDEGVAVADAHGASPGRSGELQEELRIERVDGDRLRVARWVLRPGTGWDLLDAPTMLPARRYAEALADAARHGLLR
;
A
#
# COMPACT_ATOMS: atom_id res chain seq x y z
N ALA A 1 9.43 -3.32 -16.97
CA ALA A 1 9.06 -4.66 -17.49
C ALA A 1 7.66 -4.99 -16.98
N ALA A 2 6.78 -5.51 -17.84
CA ALA A 2 5.45 -5.94 -17.41
C ALA A 2 5.52 -7.35 -16.81
N ARG A 3 4.80 -7.61 -15.71
CA ARG A 3 4.70 -8.92 -15.05
C ARG A 3 3.31 -9.52 -15.31
N VAL A 4 3.24 -10.82 -15.59
CA VAL A 4 1.99 -11.60 -15.62
C VAL A 4 1.67 -12.06 -14.19
N LEU A 5 0.41 -11.88 -13.78
CA LEU A 5 -0.10 -12.32 -12.48
C LEU A 5 -0.64 -13.74 -12.56
N GLU A 6 -0.40 -14.54 -11.52
CA GLU A 6 -1.08 -15.82 -11.37
C GLU A 6 -2.55 -15.62 -11.00
N ALA A 7 -3.42 -16.61 -11.25
CA ALA A 7 -4.87 -16.46 -11.02
C ALA A 7 -5.22 -16.06 -9.57
N GLY A 8 -4.61 -16.70 -8.56
CA GLY A 8 -4.85 -16.33 -7.16
C GLY A 8 -4.30 -14.95 -6.77
N GLU A 9 -3.31 -14.43 -7.50
CA GLU A 9 -2.82 -13.05 -7.33
C GLU A 9 -3.76 -12.03 -7.95
N HIS A 10 -4.37 -12.39 -9.08
CA HIS A 10 -5.41 -11.59 -9.73
C HIS A 10 -6.66 -11.48 -8.88
N ASP A 11 -7.15 -12.59 -8.32
CA ASP A 11 -8.36 -12.61 -7.50
C ASP A 11 -8.20 -11.78 -6.22
N ALA A 12 -7.04 -11.92 -5.55
CA ALA A 12 -6.72 -11.09 -4.37
C ALA A 12 -6.69 -9.59 -4.70
N LEU A 13 -6.20 -9.22 -5.88
CA LEU A 13 -6.20 -7.83 -6.33
C LEU A 13 -7.62 -7.35 -6.67
N ALA A 14 -8.43 -8.17 -7.32
CA ALA A 14 -9.81 -7.84 -7.67
C ALA A 14 -10.67 -7.62 -6.42
N ASP A 15 -10.55 -8.47 -5.40
CA ASP A 15 -11.26 -8.34 -4.12
C ASP A 15 -10.88 -7.05 -3.38
N ALA A 16 -9.59 -6.70 -3.37
CA ALA A 16 -9.10 -5.48 -2.73
C ALA A 16 -9.64 -4.20 -3.40
N VAL A 17 -9.86 -4.23 -4.72
CA VAL A 17 -10.43 -3.11 -5.48
C VAL A 17 -11.96 -3.05 -5.38
N GLY A 18 -12.63 -4.19 -5.18
CA GLY A 18 -14.10 -4.27 -5.13
C GLY A 18 -14.73 -3.94 -3.78
N THR A 19 -13.95 -3.63 -2.74
CA THR A 19 -14.46 -3.37 -1.39
C THR A 19 -15.07 -1.95 -1.30
N PRO A 20 -16.39 -1.80 -1.04
CA PRO A 20 -17.03 -0.49 -0.92
C PRO A 20 -16.54 0.26 0.33
N VAL A 21 -16.30 1.56 0.18
CA VAL A 21 -15.80 2.45 1.25
C VAL A 21 -16.91 3.18 1.98
N ASP A 22 -16.76 3.34 3.30
CA ASP A 22 -17.63 4.15 4.15
C ASP A 22 -17.20 5.63 4.13
N GLU A 23 -18.16 6.54 4.01
CA GLU A 23 -17.91 7.95 3.76
C GLU A 23 -17.50 8.68 5.04
N GLY A 24 -16.19 8.78 5.31
CA GLY A 24 -15.76 9.59 6.45
C GLY A 24 -14.27 9.67 6.73
N VAL A 25 -13.78 10.90 6.71
CA VAL A 25 -12.53 11.41 7.32
C VAL A 25 -11.25 11.32 6.46
N ALA A 26 -10.98 12.42 5.75
CA ALA A 26 -9.64 12.76 5.29
C ALA A 26 -8.78 13.16 6.51
N VAL A 27 -8.09 12.19 7.11
CA VAL A 27 -7.04 12.46 8.09
C VAL A 27 -5.76 12.70 7.28
N ALA A 28 -5.20 13.90 7.36
CA ALA A 28 -3.79 14.08 6.99
C ALA A 28 -3.00 13.02 7.77
N ASP A 29 -2.20 12.20 7.08
CA ASP A 29 -1.46 11.01 7.57
C ASP A 29 -2.14 9.63 7.39
N ALA A 30 -3.35 9.56 6.82
CA ALA A 30 -3.95 8.28 6.44
C ALA A 30 -3.15 7.60 5.30
N HIS A 31 -2.79 6.34 5.49
CA HIS A 31 -2.17 5.48 4.48
C HIS A 31 -2.68 4.04 4.59
N GLY A 32 -2.70 3.30 3.49
CA GLY A 32 -2.86 1.84 3.53
C GLY A 32 -1.51 1.16 3.58
N ALA A 33 -1.31 0.17 4.45
CA ALA A 33 -0.02 -0.50 4.60
C ALA A 33 -0.09 -2.02 4.38
N SER A 34 0.95 -2.59 3.76
CA SER A 34 1.27 -4.01 3.83
C SER A 34 2.62 -4.19 4.53
N PRO A 35 2.71 -4.97 5.63
CA PRO A 35 3.93 -5.12 6.39
C PRO A 35 4.98 -5.91 5.60
N GLY A 36 6.20 -5.39 5.49
CA GLY A 36 7.32 -5.97 4.76
C GLY A 36 8.12 -6.98 5.58
N ARG A 37 9.44 -6.76 5.68
CA ARG A 37 10.34 -7.56 6.52
C ARG A 37 10.23 -7.12 7.98
N SER A 38 10.11 -8.08 8.88
CA SER A 38 10.18 -7.87 10.33
C SER A 38 11.61 -8.17 10.80
N GLY A 39 12.31 -7.21 11.41
CA GLY A 39 13.73 -7.33 11.81
C GLY A 39 14.35 -5.99 12.21
N GLU A 40 15.69 -5.84 12.15
CA GLU A 40 16.39 -4.58 12.55
C GLU A 40 15.94 -3.34 11.77
N LEU A 41 15.43 -3.51 10.55
CA LEU A 41 14.80 -2.46 9.77
C LEU A 41 13.37 -2.92 9.44
N GLN A 42 12.38 -2.25 10.05
CA GLN A 42 10.97 -2.47 9.73
C GLN A 42 10.65 -1.84 8.37
N GLU A 43 10.07 -2.63 7.47
CA GLU A 43 9.67 -2.16 6.14
C GLU A 43 8.15 -2.25 5.97
N GLU A 44 7.58 -1.31 5.23
CA GLU A 44 6.17 -1.29 4.83
C GLU A 44 6.04 -0.95 3.35
N LEU A 45 5.07 -1.55 2.67
CA LEU A 45 4.54 -1.00 1.43
C LEU A 45 3.39 -0.08 1.81
N ARG A 46 3.47 1.21 1.48
CA ARG A 46 2.38 2.16 1.77
C ARG A 46 1.72 2.68 0.51
N ILE A 47 0.43 2.95 0.63
CA ILE A 47 -0.38 3.68 -0.34
C ILE A 47 -0.84 4.97 0.31
N GLU A 48 -0.43 6.09 -0.29
CA GLU A 48 -0.67 7.44 0.23
C GLU A 48 -1.26 8.33 -0.87
N ARG A 49 -2.11 9.29 -0.49
CA ARG A 49 -2.60 10.31 -1.41
C ARG A 49 -1.56 11.40 -1.57
N VAL A 50 -1.16 11.69 -2.82
CA VAL A 50 -0.14 12.71 -3.10
C VAL A 50 -0.72 14.00 -3.68
N ASP A 51 -1.78 13.90 -4.49
CA ASP A 51 -2.49 15.04 -5.07
C ASP A 51 -3.78 14.56 -5.73
N GLY A 52 -4.90 15.26 -5.52
CA GLY A 52 -6.21 14.87 -6.07
C GLY A 52 -6.47 13.38 -5.86
N ASP A 53 -6.76 12.65 -6.94
CA ASP A 53 -6.97 11.18 -6.95
C ASP A 53 -5.71 10.37 -7.28
N ARG A 54 -4.54 11.00 -7.22
CA ARG A 54 -3.26 10.32 -7.42
C ARG A 54 -2.78 9.72 -6.10
N LEU A 55 -2.44 8.45 -6.19
CA LEU A 55 -1.85 7.70 -5.11
C LEU A 55 -0.39 7.40 -5.41
N ARG A 56 0.44 7.46 -4.38
CA ARG A 56 1.79 6.92 -4.41
C ARG A 56 1.77 5.54 -3.76
N VAL A 57 2.38 4.59 -4.46
CA VAL A 57 2.78 3.32 -3.85
C VAL A 57 4.29 3.33 -3.70
N ALA A 58 4.78 3.24 -2.47
CA ALA A 58 6.21 3.30 -2.18
C ALA A 58 6.57 2.35 -1.04
N ARG A 59 7.86 1.99 -0.97
CA ARG A 59 8.39 1.26 0.17
C ARG A 59 8.87 2.25 1.22
N TRP A 60 8.48 2.04 2.45
CA TRP A 60 8.88 2.83 3.60
C TRP A 60 9.74 1.98 4.50
N VAL A 61 10.84 2.55 5.00
CA VAL A 61 11.76 1.87 5.92
C VAL A 61 11.90 2.70 7.18
N LEU A 62 11.66 2.10 8.33
CA LEU A 62 11.88 2.73 9.62
C LEU A 62 13.37 2.72 9.94
N ARG A 63 13.98 3.90 10.02
CA ARG A 63 15.36 4.07 10.49
C ARG A 63 15.39 4.54 11.94
N PRO A 64 16.18 3.89 12.81
CA PRO A 64 16.38 4.37 14.18
C PRO A 64 16.87 5.83 14.19
N GLY A 65 16.18 6.70 14.92
CA GLY A 65 16.55 8.11 15.10
C GLY A 65 16.07 9.08 14.02
N THR A 66 15.70 8.60 12.83
CA THR A 66 15.26 9.45 11.70
C THR A 66 13.79 9.25 11.32
N GLY A 67 13.17 8.13 11.74
CA GLY A 67 11.78 7.83 11.43
C GLY A 67 11.63 7.09 10.10
N TRP A 68 10.49 7.29 9.45
CA TRP A 68 10.14 6.59 8.21
C TRP A 68 10.72 7.30 6.99
N ASP A 69 11.56 6.58 6.24
CA ASP A 69 12.12 7.08 4.99
C ASP A 69 11.43 6.44 3.78
N LEU A 70 11.08 7.29 2.82
CA LEU A 70 10.53 6.86 1.53
C LEU A 70 11.65 6.34 0.63
N LEU A 71 11.45 5.12 0.13
CA LEU A 71 12.25 4.51 -0.92
C LEU A 71 11.33 4.16 -2.10
N ASP A 72 11.91 4.15 -3.30
CA ASP A 72 11.19 3.69 -4.48
C ASP A 72 10.67 2.26 -4.27
N ALA A 73 9.45 2.04 -4.77
CA ALA A 73 8.84 0.72 -4.74
C ALA A 73 9.75 -0.29 -5.46
N PRO A 74 10.00 -1.48 -4.87
CA PRO A 74 10.70 -2.53 -5.58
C PRO A 74 10.03 -2.79 -6.93
N THR A 75 10.84 -2.87 -7.99
CA THR A 75 10.35 -3.08 -9.36
C THR A 75 9.56 -4.39 -9.52
N MET A 76 9.73 -5.32 -8.57
CA MET A 76 8.98 -6.56 -8.45
C MET A 76 8.42 -6.68 -7.02
N LEU A 77 7.21 -6.20 -6.82
CA LEU A 77 6.43 -6.40 -5.59
C LEU A 77 5.44 -7.56 -5.80
N PRO A 78 5.32 -8.52 -4.87
CA PRO A 78 4.31 -9.58 -4.96
C PRO A 78 2.90 -8.99 -4.97
N ALA A 79 1.99 -9.50 -5.80
CA ALA A 79 0.66 -8.92 -5.98
C ALA A 79 -0.16 -8.94 -4.67
N ARG A 80 0.03 -9.98 -3.86
CA ARG A 80 -0.54 -10.08 -2.51
C ARG A 80 -0.24 -8.86 -1.63
N ARG A 81 0.96 -8.27 -1.76
CA ARG A 81 1.36 -7.08 -1.00
C ARG A 81 0.61 -5.83 -1.45
N TYR A 82 0.37 -5.70 -2.77
CA TYR A 82 -0.49 -4.66 -3.29
C TYR A 82 -1.93 -4.81 -2.80
N ALA A 83 -2.49 -6.01 -2.88
CA ALA A 83 -3.85 -6.29 -2.40
C ALA A 83 -4.02 -5.95 -0.91
N GLU A 84 -3.06 -6.36 -0.06
CA GLU A 84 -3.06 -6.02 1.37
C GLU A 84 -3.07 -4.50 1.61
N ALA A 85 -2.19 -3.75 0.94
CA ALA A 85 -2.08 -2.31 1.12
C ALA A 85 -3.29 -1.55 0.53
N LEU A 86 -3.87 -2.02 -0.58
CA LEU A 86 -5.07 -1.46 -1.19
C LEU A 86 -6.29 -1.68 -0.29
N ALA A 87 -6.47 -2.90 0.23
CA ALA A 87 -7.55 -3.20 1.16
C ALA A 87 -7.45 -2.33 2.43
N ASP A 88 -6.25 -2.13 2.95
CA ASP A 88 -6.03 -1.26 4.10
C ASP A 88 -6.28 0.23 3.77
N ALA A 89 -5.87 0.67 2.58
CA ALA A 89 -6.15 2.01 2.09
C ALA A 89 -7.66 2.27 1.94
N ALA A 90 -8.42 1.29 1.45
CA ALA A 90 -9.88 1.34 1.39
C ALA A 90 -10.51 1.47 2.78
N ARG A 91 -10.04 0.69 3.78
CA ARG A 91 -10.49 0.82 5.18
C ARG A 91 -10.25 2.22 5.77
N HIS A 92 -9.20 2.90 5.31
CA HIS A 92 -8.86 4.26 5.72
C HIS A 92 -9.46 5.35 4.81
N GLY A 93 -10.37 5.00 3.89
CA GLY A 93 -11.07 5.97 3.03
C GLY A 93 -10.20 6.60 1.94
N LEU A 94 -9.04 6.02 1.62
CA LEU A 94 -8.11 6.55 0.61
C LEU A 94 -8.48 6.17 -0.82
N LEU A 95 -9.15 5.02 -1.01
CA LEU A 95 -9.65 4.51 -2.28
C LEU A 95 -11.17 4.70 -2.35
N ARG A 96 -11.71 4.89 -3.56
CA ARG A 96 -13.16 5.03 -3.82
C ARG A 96 -13.60 4.04 -4.87
#